data_AF-A0A2D7A811-F1
#
_entry.id   AF-A0A2D7A811-F1
#
_cell.length_a   1.000
_cell.length_b   1.000
_cell.length_c   1.000
_cell.angle_alpha   90.00
_cell.angle_beta   90.00
_cell.angle_gamma   90.00
#
_symmetry.space_group_name_H-M   'P 1'
#
loop_
_entity.id
_entity.type
_entity.pdbx_description
1 polymer ?
#
loop_
_entity_poly.entity_id
_entity_poly.type
_entity_poly.pdbx_seq_one_letter_code
_entity_poly.pdbx_strand_id
1 'polypeptide(L)'
;MSEQSEKITREDGTIEWRLNGERHREDGPAVEVPDGTKVWFRFGKQHCDDGPAVEHFDGSREWWVNGQLHREDGPAIIESTGTQEWHQRGVYHRDDGPAVVREDGVKQWWVRGVRHRVDGPAVIEDNEMSQWWLNGVLHRENGPAIEYIDGTEEWYLLGFQVSQDMVIDVERREKFFRKKLNPAQKHD
;
A
#
# COMPACT_ATOMS: atom_id res chain seq x y z
N MET A 1 -37.76 18.31 -0.29
CA MET A 1 -36.98 19.20 -1.18
C MET A 1 -35.58 18.62 -1.20
N SER A 2 -35.04 18.26 -2.37
CA SER A 2 -33.62 17.87 -2.44
C SER A 2 -32.79 19.12 -2.18
N GLU A 3 -32.08 19.14 -1.06
CA GLU A 3 -31.13 20.22 -0.76
C GLU A 3 -30.03 20.19 -1.83
N GLN A 4 -29.84 21.32 -2.51
CA GLN A 4 -28.79 21.49 -3.52
C GLN A 4 -27.54 22.05 -2.84
N SER A 5 -26.37 21.75 -3.39
CA SER A 5 -25.12 22.29 -2.86
C SER A 5 -24.99 23.80 -3.14
N GLU A 6 -24.48 24.52 -2.15
CA GLU A 6 -24.16 25.94 -2.23
C GLU A 6 -22.75 26.13 -2.80
N LYS A 7 -22.61 26.99 -3.81
CA LYS A 7 -21.33 27.35 -4.42
C LYS A 7 -20.70 28.52 -3.65
N ILE A 8 -19.46 28.35 -3.22
CA ILE A 8 -18.66 29.36 -2.52
C ILE A 8 -17.39 29.62 -3.33
N THR A 9 -17.07 30.88 -3.58
CA THR A 9 -15.78 31.27 -4.17
C THR A 9 -14.94 31.95 -3.10
N ARG A 10 -13.74 31.44 -2.86
CA ARG A 10 -12.78 31.98 -1.90
C ARG A 10 -11.95 33.11 -2.52
N GLU A 11 -11.28 33.90 -1.67
CA GLU A 11 -10.41 35.01 -2.11
C GLU A 11 -9.26 34.57 -3.02
N ASP A 12 -8.75 33.35 -2.82
CA ASP A 12 -7.69 32.75 -3.63
C ASP A 12 -8.17 32.23 -4.99
N GLY A 13 -9.47 32.34 -5.29
CA GLY A 13 -10.09 31.84 -6.53
C GLY A 13 -10.59 30.40 -6.45
N THR A 14 -10.36 29.68 -5.35
CA THR A 14 -10.88 28.33 -5.13
C THR A 14 -12.40 28.34 -5.06
N ILE A 15 -13.03 27.43 -5.78
CA ILE A 15 -14.47 27.23 -5.75
C ILE A 15 -14.79 25.97 -4.97
N GLU A 16 -15.74 26.05 -4.04
CA GLU A 16 -16.24 24.92 -3.26
C GLU A 16 -17.75 24.78 -3.41
N TRP A 17 -18.24 23.54 -3.40
CA TRP A 17 -19.64 23.20 -3.29
C TRP A 17 -19.90 22.52 -1.95
N ARG A 18 -20.90 23.01 -1.21
CA ARG A 18 -21.23 22.52 0.13
C ARG A 18 -22.70 22.16 0.28
N LEU A 19 -22.99 21.04 0.94
CA LEU A 19 -24.32 20.63 1.37
C LEU A 19 -24.31 20.56 2.89
N ASN A 20 -25.19 21.30 3.56
CA ASN A 20 -25.26 21.34 5.03
C ASN A 20 -23.92 21.67 5.71
N GLY A 21 -23.14 22.57 5.10
CA GLY A 21 -21.82 22.99 5.59
C GLY A 21 -20.66 22.05 5.23
N GLU A 22 -20.94 20.84 4.75
CA GLU A 22 -19.93 19.86 4.33
C GLU A 22 -19.65 19.93 2.83
N ARG A 23 -18.41 19.67 2.39
CA ARG A 23 -18.09 19.58 0.96
C ARG A 23 -18.89 18.44 0.31
N HIS A 24 -19.65 18.74 -0.73
CA HIS A 24 -20.51 17.77 -1.41
C HIS A 24 -20.93 18.29 -2.78
N ARG A 25 -20.87 17.44 -3.82
CA ARG A 25 -21.47 17.69 -5.14
C ARG A 25 -21.67 16.35 -5.87
N GLU A 26 -22.86 16.13 -6.44
CA GLU A 26 -23.16 14.88 -7.19
C GLU A 26 -22.63 14.93 -8.63
N ASP A 27 -22.74 16.06 -9.32
CA ASP A 27 -22.43 16.17 -10.76
C ASP A 27 -21.05 16.77 -11.08
N GLY A 28 -20.08 16.66 -10.16
CA GLY A 28 -18.74 17.20 -10.39
C GLY A 28 -17.90 17.35 -9.12
N PRO A 29 -16.69 17.94 -9.24
CA PRO A 29 -15.84 18.15 -8.08
C PRO A 29 -16.47 19.13 -7.10
N ALA A 30 -16.38 18.81 -5.81
CA ALA A 30 -16.83 19.70 -4.74
C ALA A 30 -15.79 20.76 -4.41
N VAL A 31 -14.56 20.65 -4.92
CA VAL A 31 -13.51 21.67 -4.85
C VAL A 31 -12.82 21.78 -6.21
N GLU A 32 -12.70 23.00 -6.73
CA GLU A 32 -11.93 23.33 -7.92
C GLU A 32 -10.94 24.45 -7.56
N VAL A 33 -9.64 24.18 -7.69
CA VAL A 33 -8.55 25.10 -7.36
C VAL A 33 -8.05 25.77 -8.66
N PRO A 34 -7.60 27.05 -8.64
CA PRO A 34 -7.16 27.74 -9.86
C PRO A 34 -5.99 27.11 -10.60
N ASP A 35 -5.17 26.31 -9.92
CA ASP A 35 -4.07 25.57 -10.55
C ASP A 35 -4.57 24.42 -11.45
N GLY A 36 -5.87 24.10 -11.39
CA GLY A 36 -6.51 23.02 -12.14
C GLY A 36 -6.83 21.79 -11.29
N THR A 37 -6.41 21.75 -10.03
CA THR A 37 -6.69 20.65 -9.10
C THR A 37 -8.18 20.55 -8.81
N LYS A 38 -8.72 19.33 -8.86
CA LYS A 38 -10.13 19.02 -8.62
C LYS A 38 -10.26 17.94 -7.57
N VAL A 39 -11.22 18.12 -6.65
CA VAL A 39 -11.49 17.16 -5.59
C VAL A 39 -12.98 16.89 -5.44
N TRP A 40 -13.36 15.62 -5.47
CA TRP A 40 -14.72 15.15 -5.31
C TRP A 40 -14.99 14.77 -3.87
N PHE A 41 -16.12 15.23 -3.36
CA PHE A 41 -16.58 14.91 -2.01
C PHE A 41 -18.04 14.49 -2.04
N ARG A 42 -18.38 13.52 -1.20
CA ARG A 42 -19.74 13.14 -0.85
C ARG A 42 -19.87 13.14 0.67
N PHE A 43 -20.71 14.01 1.21
CA PHE A 43 -20.94 14.19 2.66
C PHE A 43 -19.62 14.40 3.43
N GLY A 44 -18.83 15.39 2.98
CA GLY A 44 -17.59 15.79 3.64
C GLY A 44 -16.39 14.86 3.44
N LYS A 45 -16.57 13.69 2.81
CA LYS A 45 -15.52 12.69 2.58
C LYS A 45 -15.12 12.63 1.11
N GLN A 46 -13.81 12.48 0.82
CA GLN A 46 -13.34 12.26 -0.54
C GLN A 46 -13.98 10.98 -1.11
N HIS A 47 -14.61 11.10 -2.27
CA HIS A 47 -15.42 10.04 -2.84
C HIS A 47 -15.68 10.30 -4.32
N CYS A 48 -15.48 9.29 -5.18
CA CYS A 48 -15.94 9.28 -6.56
C CYS A 48 -16.15 7.83 -7.02
N ASP A 49 -17.33 7.49 -7.56
CA ASP A 49 -17.64 6.13 -8.04
C ASP A 49 -17.14 5.89 -9.47
N ASP A 50 -17.09 6.94 -10.30
CA ASP A 50 -16.84 6.83 -11.75
C ASP A 50 -15.42 7.21 -12.18
N GLY A 51 -14.55 7.56 -11.23
CA GLY A 51 -13.24 8.12 -11.54
C GLY A 51 -12.39 8.43 -10.30
N PRO A 52 -11.27 9.15 -10.48
CA PRO A 52 -10.51 9.62 -9.34
C PRO A 52 -11.35 10.60 -8.51
N ALA A 53 -11.16 10.57 -7.20
CA ALA A 53 -11.70 11.56 -6.29
C ALA A 53 -10.77 12.77 -6.12
N VAL A 54 -9.53 12.67 -6.60
CA VAL A 54 -8.57 13.77 -6.68
C VAL A 54 -7.89 13.72 -8.05
N GLU A 55 -7.92 14.85 -8.76
CA GLU A 55 -7.09 15.08 -9.95
C GLU A 55 -6.22 16.30 -9.68
N HIS A 56 -4.91 16.09 -9.57
CA HIS A 56 -3.94 17.15 -9.31
C HIS A 56 -3.52 17.84 -10.62
N PHE A 57 -3.09 19.09 -10.52
CA PHE A 57 -2.62 19.88 -11.67
C PHE A 57 -1.42 19.25 -12.40
N ASP A 58 -0.59 18.49 -11.68
CA ASP A 58 0.61 17.83 -12.22
C ASP A 58 0.26 16.54 -12.99
N GLY A 59 -1.00 16.12 -12.98
CA GLY A 59 -1.49 14.90 -13.61
C GLY A 59 -1.63 13.71 -12.66
N SER A 60 -1.21 13.84 -11.41
CA SER A 60 -1.40 12.81 -10.38
C SER A 60 -2.89 12.60 -10.08
N ARG A 61 -3.29 11.36 -9.78
CA ARG A 61 -4.68 10.97 -9.55
C ARG A 61 -4.81 10.04 -8.37
N GLU A 62 -5.87 10.23 -7.59
CA GLU A 62 -6.18 9.40 -6.44
C GLU A 62 -7.64 8.95 -6.43
N TRP A 63 -7.88 7.67 -6.13
CA TRP A 63 -9.19 7.07 -6.03
C TRP A 63 -9.55 6.86 -4.57
N TRP A 64 -10.64 7.51 -4.16
CA TRP A 64 -11.14 7.46 -2.79
C TRP A 64 -12.59 7.02 -2.79
N VAL A 65 -12.94 6.17 -1.84
CA VAL A 65 -14.31 5.78 -1.53
C VAL A 65 -14.53 6.03 -0.04
N ASN A 66 -15.46 6.93 0.27
CA ASN A 66 -15.86 7.26 1.65
C ASN A 66 -14.67 7.68 2.55
N GLY A 67 -13.75 8.45 1.99
CA GLY A 67 -12.58 8.98 2.71
C GLY A 67 -11.46 7.95 2.91
N GLN A 68 -11.46 6.84 2.18
CA GLN A 68 -10.38 5.85 2.16
C GLN A 68 -9.87 5.65 0.74
N LEU A 69 -8.54 5.61 0.56
CA LEU A 69 -7.93 5.18 -0.70
C LEU A 69 -8.43 3.77 -1.04
N HIS A 70 -9.01 3.64 -2.22
CA HIS A 70 -9.65 2.40 -2.63
C HIS A 70 -9.82 2.35 -4.14
N ARG A 71 -9.38 1.26 -4.76
CA ARG A 71 -9.72 0.92 -6.14
C ARG A 71 -9.61 -0.59 -6.35
N GLU A 72 -10.60 -1.19 -7.00
CA GLU A 72 -10.63 -2.64 -7.27
C GLU A 72 -9.78 -3.00 -8.50
N ASP A 73 -9.93 -2.26 -9.60
CA ASP A 73 -9.36 -2.63 -10.91
C ASP A 73 -8.09 -1.84 -11.29
N GLY A 74 -7.31 -1.37 -10.31
CA GLY A 74 -6.10 -0.62 -10.59
C GLY A 74 -5.49 0.08 -9.37
N PRO A 75 -4.44 0.88 -9.58
CA PRO A 75 -3.83 1.63 -8.50
C PRO A 75 -4.78 2.72 -7.99
N ALA A 76 -4.88 2.84 -6.68
CA ALA A 76 -5.61 3.90 -6.01
C ALA A 76 -4.84 5.24 -6.00
N ILE A 77 -3.52 5.21 -6.26
CA ILE A 77 -2.71 6.40 -6.49
C ILE A 77 -1.89 6.19 -7.77
N ILE A 78 -1.92 7.17 -8.66
CA ILE A 78 -1.02 7.27 -9.81
C ILE A 78 -0.36 8.64 -9.72
N GLU A 79 0.94 8.70 -9.47
CA GLU A 79 1.70 9.94 -9.48
C GLU A 79 2.11 10.32 -10.92
N SER A 80 2.30 11.61 -11.15
CA SER A 80 2.80 12.16 -12.43
C SER A 80 4.19 11.64 -12.81
N THR A 81 4.99 11.25 -11.82
CA THR A 81 6.31 10.61 -11.96
C THR A 81 6.23 9.14 -12.41
N GLY A 82 5.05 8.52 -12.33
CA GLY A 82 4.82 7.13 -12.71
C GLY A 82 4.75 6.15 -11.54
N THR A 83 4.92 6.60 -10.30
CA THR A 83 4.64 5.78 -9.10
C THR A 83 3.18 5.35 -9.10
N GLN A 84 2.95 4.07 -8.77
CA GLN A 84 1.62 3.49 -8.66
C GLN A 84 1.47 2.75 -7.34
N GLU A 85 0.37 3.00 -6.65
CA GLU A 85 0.04 2.35 -5.39
C GLU A 85 -1.36 1.76 -5.41
N TRP A 86 -1.48 0.51 -4.99
CA TRP A 86 -2.75 -0.21 -4.88
C TRP A 86 -3.20 -0.21 -3.42
N HIS A 87 -4.39 0.33 -3.19
CA HIS A 87 -5.01 0.38 -1.88
C HIS A 87 -6.42 -0.19 -1.94
N GLN A 88 -6.81 -0.92 -0.90
CA GLN A 88 -8.19 -1.29 -0.64
C GLN A 88 -8.55 -0.91 0.79
N ARG A 89 -9.56 -0.06 0.95
CA ARG A 89 -10.05 0.38 2.27
C ARG A 89 -8.96 1.06 3.10
N GLY A 90 -8.12 1.85 2.43
CA GLY A 90 -7.07 2.67 3.04
C GLY A 90 -5.79 1.93 3.41
N VAL A 91 -5.61 0.67 2.98
CA VAL A 91 -4.35 -0.07 3.19
C VAL A 91 -3.81 -0.61 1.87
N TYR A 92 -2.48 -0.70 1.78
CA TYR A 92 -1.81 -1.36 0.64
C TYR A 92 -2.32 -2.78 0.46
N HIS A 93 -2.77 -3.10 -0.75
CA HIS A 93 -3.29 -4.43 -1.06
C HIS A 93 -3.27 -4.68 -2.56
N ARG A 94 -2.68 -5.82 -2.95
CA ARG A 94 -2.82 -6.39 -4.29
C ARG A 94 -2.55 -7.89 -4.24
N ASP A 95 -3.45 -8.69 -4.80
CA ASP A 95 -3.35 -10.16 -4.76
C ASP A 95 -2.41 -10.75 -5.83
N ASP A 96 -2.23 -10.07 -6.97
CA ASP A 96 -1.59 -10.60 -8.18
C ASP A 96 -0.30 -9.88 -8.59
N GLY A 97 0.22 -9.00 -7.73
CA GLY A 97 1.38 -8.18 -8.05
C GLY A 97 1.83 -7.29 -6.91
N PRO A 98 2.84 -6.43 -7.15
CA PRO A 98 3.26 -5.45 -6.16
C PRO A 98 2.16 -4.43 -5.92
N ALA A 99 1.89 -4.13 -4.65
CA ALA A 99 0.99 -3.06 -4.26
C ALA A 99 1.66 -1.68 -4.29
N VAL A 100 2.99 -1.62 -4.45
CA VAL A 100 3.74 -0.39 -4.71
C VAL A 100 4.72 -0.64 -5.84
N VAL A 101 4.68 0.20 -6.87
CA VAL A 101 5.64 0.23 -7.98
C VAL A 101 6.11 1.66 -8.13
N ARG A 102 7.40 1.91 -7.92
CA ARG A 102 8.01 3.23 -8.09
C ARG A 102 8.75 3.33 -9.41
N GLU A 103 9.00 4.55 -9.86
CA GLU A 103 9.75 4.86 -11.08
C GLU A 103 11.19 4.34 -11.01
N ASP A 104 11.82 4.40 -9.83
CA ASP A 104 13.18 3.94 -9.56
C ASP A 104 13.36 2.41 -9.57
N GLY A 105 12.30 1.66 -9.88
CA GLY A 105 12.29 0.20 -9.98
C GLY A 105 11.87 -0.50 -8.68
N VAL A 106 11.69 0.22 -7.57
CA VAL A 106 11.30 -0.39 -6.30
C VAL A 106 9.91 -1.01 -6.41
N LYS A 107 9.80 -2.27 -6.00
CA LYS A 107 8.54 -3.03 -5.96
C LYS A 107 8.29 -3.62 -4.58
N GLN A 108 7.08 -3.45 -4.06
CA GLN A 108 6.69 -4.00 -2.77
C GLN A 108 5.36 -4.73 -2.83
N TRP A 109 5.32 -5.93 -2.25
CA TRP A 109 4.13 -6.79 -2.19
C TRP A 109 3.47 -6.67 -0.83
N TRP A 110 2.19 -6.31 -0.85
CA TRP A 110 1.36 -6.14 0.33
C TRP A 110 -0.01 -6.76 0.07
N VAL A 111 -0.49 -7.52 1.06
CA VAL A 111 -1.84 -8.09 1.05
C VAL A 111 -2.52 -7.66 2.34
N ARG A 112 -3.56 -6.84 2.22
CA ARG A 112 -4.39 -6.36 3.34
C ARG A 112 -3.57 -5.61 4.40
N GLY A 113 -2.66 -4.75 3.93
CA GLY A 113 -1.76 -3.97 4.78
C GLY A 113 -0.58 -4.76 5.36
N VAL A 114 -0.43 -6.03 5.01
CA VAL A 114 0.66 -6.89 5.51
C VAL A 114 1.62 -7.21 4.37
N ARG A 115 2.90 -6.91 4.58
CA ARG A 115 3.95 -7.26 3.62
C ARG A 115 4.07 -8.77 3.51
N HIS A 116 3.88 -9.31 2.32
CA HIS A 116 3.73 -10.76 2.14
C HIS A 116 3.98 -11.14 0.69
N ARG A 117 4.76 -12.21 0.47
CA ARG A 117 4.86 -12.91 -0.81
C ARG A 117 5.33 -14.35 -0.61
N VAL A 118 4.72 -15.31 -1.30
CA VAL A 118 5.04 -16.75 -1.18
C VAL A 118 6.04 -17.26 -2.22
N ASP A 119 6.17 -16.58 -3.35
CA ASP A 119 6.87 -17.07 -4.55
C ASP A 119 8.09 -16.21 -4.94
N GLY A 120 8.53 -15.32 -4.05
CA GLY A 120 9.65 -14.43 -4.32
C GLY A 120 9.84 -13.38 -3.23
N PRO A 121 10.76 -12.43 -3.44
CA PRO A 121 10.95 -11.32 -2.52
C PRO A 121 9.72 -10.41 -2.51
N ALA A 122 9.30 -10.03 -1.31
CA ALA A 122 8.21 -9.07 -1.10
C ALA A 122 8.70 -7.62 -1.18
N VAL A 123 10.01 -7.38 -1.20
CA VAL A 123 10.63 -6.09 -1.51
C VAL A 123 11.75 -6.34 -2.50
N ILE A 124 11.73 -5.61 -3.60
CA ILE A 124 12.80 -5.61 -4.61
C ILE A 124 13.25 -4.17 -4.77
N GLU A 125 14.53 -3.93 -4.53
CA GLU A 125 15.23 -2.68 -4.76
C GLU A 125 16.46 -3.03 -5.60
N ASP A 126 16.34 -2.94 -6.93
CA ASP A 126 17.28 -3.56 -7.90
C ASP A 126 18.76 -3.22 -7.67
N ASN A 127 19.05 -2.05 -7.08
CA ASN A 127 20.41 -1.56 -6.82
C ASN A 127 20.84 -1.67 -5.35
N GLU A 128 20.03 -2.27 -4.48
CA GLU A 128 20.29 -2.34 -3.04
C GLU A 128 20.09 -3.76 -2.51
N MET A 129 18.86 -4.28 -2.55
CA MET A 129 18.54 -5.57 -1.94
C MET A 129 17.24 -6.21 -2.42
N SER A 130 17.09 -7.50 -2.10
CA SER A 130 15.83 -8.24 -2.13
C SER A 130 15.49 -8.76 -0.73
N GLN A 131 14.22 -8.64 -0.31
CA GLN A 131 13.76 -9.11 0.99
C GLN A 131 12.57 -10.06 0.87
N TRP A 132 12.61 -11.19 1.56
CA TRP A 132 11.54 -12.18 1.64
C TRP A 132 10.75 -11.99 2.92
N TRP A 133 9.47 -11.64 2.75
CA TRP A 133 8.53 -11.45 3.85
C TRP A 133 7.34 -12.39 3.69
N LEU A 134 6.98 -13.04 4.80
CA LEU A 134 5.80 -13.87 4.88
C LEU A 134 4.98 -13.42 6.09
N ASN A 135 3.73 -13.00 5.85
CA ASN A 135 2.81 -12.55 6.90
C ASN A 135 3.39 -11.45 7.80
N GLY A 136 4.10 -10.48 7.21
CA GLY A 136 4.62 -9.32 7.93
C GLY A 136 5.91 -9.57 8.69
N VAL A 137 6.54 -10.74 8.53
CA VAL A 137 7.86 -11.03 9.11
C VAL A 137 8.86 -11.48 8.05
N LEU A 138 10.13 -11.11 8.23
CA LEU A 138 11.22 -11.66 7.42
C LEU A 138 11.28 -13.18 7.61
N HIS A 139 11.21 -13.91 6.51
CA HIS A 139 11.18 -15.37 6.54
C HIS A 139 11.48 -15.95 5.17
N ARG A 140 12.42 -16.91 5.13
CA ARG A 140 12.66 -17.73 3.94
C ARG A 140 13.26 -19.08 4.34
N GLU A 141 12.71 -20.17 3.84
CA GLU A 141 13.15 -21.53 4.21
C GLU A 141 14.20 -22.12 3.26
N ASN A 142 14.43 -21.51 2.10
CA ASN A 142 15.29 -22.05 1.04
C ASN A 142 16.43 -21.09 0.65
N GLY A 143 16.76 -20.12 1.51
CA GLY A 143 17.80 -19.13 1.26
C GLY A 143 17.80 -18.03 2.32
N PRO A 144 18.64 -17.00 2.17
CA PRO A 144 18.62 -15.84 3.04
C PRO A 144 17.32 -15.04 2.86
N ALA A 145 16.79 -14.48 3.94
CA ALA A 145 15.60 -13.63 3.86
C ALA A 145 15.92 -12.21 3.40
N ILE A 146 17.20 -11.81 3.39
CA ILE A 146 17.69 -10.58 2.75
C ILE A 146 18.93 -10.91 1.94
N GLU A 147 18.95 -10.49 0.67
CA GLU A 147 20.10 -10.55 -0.24
C GLU A 147 20.49 -9.13 -0.63
N TYR A 148 21.72 -8.71 -0.34
CA TYR A 148 22.24 -7.40 -0.70
C TYR A 148 23.07 -7.46 -1.99
N ILE A 149 23.15 -6.33 -2.69
CA ILE A 149 23.93 -6.22 -3.94
C ILE A 149 25.43 -6.47 -3.76
N ASP A 150 25.96 -6.22 -2.57
CA ASP A 150 27.38 -6.47 -2.23
C ASP A 150 27.68 -7.95 -1.92
N GLY A 151 26.66 -8.81 -1.99
CA GLY A 151 26.74 -10.24 -1.70
C GLY A 151 26.63 -10.60 -0.23
N THR A 152 26.37 -9.62 0.65
CA THR A 152 26.01 -9.91 2.04
C THR A 152 24.60 -10.50 2.10
N GLU A 153 24.38 -11.35 3.10
CA GLU A 153 23.16 -12.13 3.25
C GLU A 153 22.72 -12.14 4.71
N GLU A 154 21.42 -11.99 4.95
CA GLU A 154 20.84 -12.20 6.28
C GLU A 154 19.75 -13.27 6.27
N TRP A 155 19.78 -14.12 7.28
CA TRP A 155 18.97 -15.32 7.36
C TRP A 155 17.92 -15.16 8.46
N TYR A 156 16.64 -15.32 8.10
CA TYR A 156 15.52 -15.19 9.04
C TYR A 156 14.50 -16.31 8.87
N LEU A 157 13.99 -16.78 10.00
CA LEU A 157 12.83 -17.67 10.08
C LEU A 157 11.83 -17.13 11.09
N LEU A 158 10.60 -16.85 10.66
CA LEU A 158 9.51 -16.36 11.51
C LEU A 158 9.88 -15.02 12.18
N GLY A 159 10.62 -14.16 11.48
CA GLY A 159 11.12 -12.88 12.00
C GLY A 159 12.31 -12.98 12.94
N PHE A 160 12.81 -14.19 13.24
CA PHE A 160 14.02 -14.36 14.05
C PHE A 160 15.24 -14.48 13.16
N GLN A 161 16.25 -13.66 13.41
CA GLN A 161 17.56 -13.81 12.79
C GLN A 161 18.18 -15.15 13.24
N VAL A 162 18.67 -15.93 12.29
CA VAL A 162 19.27 -17.25 12.50
C VAL A 162 20.57 -17.37 11.70
N SER A 163 21.35 -18.42 11.93
CA SER A 163 22.50 -18.70 11.07
C SER A 163 22.07 -19.36 9.76
N GLN A 164 22.91 -19.27 8.74
CA GLN A 164 22.77 -20.03 7.49
C GLN A 164 22.56 -21.53 7.75
N ASP A 165 23.39 -22.13 8.61
CA ASP A 165 23.27 -23.54 9.00
C ASP A 165 21.89 -23.88 9.59
N MET A 166 21.23 -22.96 10.29
CA MET A 166 19.88 -23.19 10.84
C MET A 166 18.83 -23.32 9.74
N VAL A 167 19.01 -22.64 8.61
CA VAL A 167 18.07 -22.67 7.48
C VAL A 167 18.35 -23.84 6.55
N ILE A 168 19.62 -24.14 6.27
CA ILE A 168 20.03 -25.19 5.34
C ILE A 168 19.87 -26.59 5.93
N ASP A 169 20.18 -26.79 7.22
CA ASP A 169 19.98 -28.06 7.90
C ASP A 169 18.50 -28.25 8.25
N VAL A 170 17.83 -29.16 7.54
CA VAL A 170 16.41 -29.45 7.68
C VAL A 170 16.06 -29.89 9.11
N GLU A 171 16.89 -30.70 9.76
CA GLU A 171 16.62 -31.18 11.12
C GLU A 171 16.69 -30.03 12.14
N ARG A 172 17.69 -29.16 12.00
CA ARG A 172 17.81 -27.95 12.84
C ARG A 172 16.63 -27.01 12.62
N ARG A 173 16.25 -26.78 11.36
CA ARG A 173 15.12 -25.94 10.98
C ARG A 173 13.80 -26.45 11.55
N GLU A 174 13.51 -27.75 11.40
CA GLU A 174 12.30 -28.37 11.95
C GLU A 174 12.26 -28.30 13.48
N LYS A 175 13.40 -28.55 14.14
CA LYS A 175 13.52 -28.41 15.60
C LYS A 175 13.28 -26.97 16.04
N PHE A 176 13.78 -26.00 15.28
CA PHE A 176 13.53 -24.57 15.51
C PHE A 176 12.04 -24.25 15.41
N PHE A 177 11.37 -24.66 14.33
CA PHE A 177 9.93 -24.45 14.17
C PHE A 177 9.12 -25.09 15.29
N ARG A 178 9.42 -26.35 15.65
CA ARG A 178 8.74 -27.03 16.76
C ARG A 178 8.86 -26.24 18.06
N LYS A 179 10.06 -25.73 18.37
CA LYS A 179 10.32 -24.94 19.57
C LYS A 179 9.60 -23.58 19.56
N LYS A 180 9.52 -22.91 18.40
CA LYS A 180 8.95 -21.56 18.29
C LYS A 180 7.43 -21.55 18.16
N LEU A 181 6.86 -22.53 17.46
CA LEU A 181 5.42 -22.64 17.24
C LEU A 181 4.70 -23.37 18.39
N ASN A 182 5.39 -24.26 19.12
CA ASN A 182 4.85 -24.97 20.28
C ASN A 182 5.68 -24.69 21.55
N PRO A 183 5.58 -23.49 22.15
CA PRO A 183 6.39 -23.12 23.32
C PRO A 183 6.06 -23.91 24.60
N ALA A 184 4.96 -24.67 24.63
CA ALA A 184 4.44 -25.37 25.80
C ALA A 184 5.12 -26.71 26.15
N GLN A 185 6.18 -27.12 25.44
CA GLN A 185 6.95 -28.33 25.77
C GLN A 185 8.33 -28.00 26.37
N LYS A 186 8.35 -27.16 27.42
CA LYS A 186 9.47 -27.18 28.37
C LYS A 186 9.10 -28.16 29.48
N HIS A 187 9.82 -29.29 29.50
CA HIS A 187 9.71 -30.34 30.52
C HIS A 187 9.97 -29.80 31.93
N ASP A 188 9.10 -30.23 32.87
CA ASP A 188 9.40 -30.43 34.30
C ASP A 188 10.62 -31.34 34.51
#